data_AF-A0A3D4U9I6-F1
#
_entry.id   AF-A0A3D4U9I6-F1
#
_cell.length_a   1.000
_cell.length_b   1.000
_cell.length_c   1.000
_cell.angle_alpha   90.00
_cell.angle_beta   90.00
_cell.angle_gamma   90.00
#
_symmetry.space_group_name_H-M   'P 1'
#
loop_
_entity.id
_entity.type
_entity.pdbx_description
1 polymer ?
#
loop_
_entity_poly.entity_id
_entity_poly.type
_entity_poly.pdbx_seq_one_letter_code
_entity_poly.pdbx_strand_id
1 'polypeptide(L)'
;MSLAAALAAAVVLPALAATPYDKPGFVTKVENGRLWVFKEGSKELEQFEQHGEPTINVSRIGEGPEGMTLKAPGNDVIDAYMATK
;
A
#
# COMPACT_ATOMS: atom_id res chain seq x y z
N MET A 1 -30.05 34.47 25.13
CA MET A 1 -28.70 33.98 24.81
C MET A 1 -28.57 32.55 25.30
N SER A 2 -28.29 31.58 24.42
CA SER A 2 -27.37 30.49 24.75
C SER A 2 -27.02 29.70 23.50
N LEU A 3 -25.71 29.44 23.39
CA LEU A 3 -24.94 29.10 22.20
C LEU A 3 -25.20 27.69 21.67
N ALA A 4 -25.08 27.58 20.35
CA ALA A 4 -24.84 26.33 19.63
C ALA A 4 -23.46 25.74 19.99
N ALA A 5 -23.40 24.42 20.12
CA ALA A 5 -22.15 23.68 20.12
C ALA A 5 -22.33 22.45 19.21
N ALA A 6 -22.00 22.63 17.93
CA ALA A 6 -21.83 21.52 17.00
C ALA A 6 -20.46 20.88 17.27
N LEU A 7 -20.47 19.67 17.84
CA LEU A 7 -19.28 18.83 17.92
C LEU A 7 -18.97 18.31 16.50
N ALA A 8 -18.06 18.98 15.80
CA ALA A 8 -17.44 18.42 14.61
C ALA A 8 -16.43 17.35 15.06
N ALA A 9 -16.82 16.09 14.99
CA ALA A 9 -15.88 14.98 15.09
C ALA A 9 -15.03 14.95 13.81
N ALA A 10 -13.83 15.52 13.86
CA ALA A 10 -12.84 15.35 12.82
C ALA A 10 -12.41 13.88 12.82
N VAL A 11 -12.88 13.11 11.83
CA VAL A 11 -12.36 11.77 11.56
C VAL A 11 -10.94 11.96 11.05
N VAL A 12 -9.96 11.75 11.92
CA VAL A 12 -8.56 11.63 11.53
C VAL A 12 -8.45 10.30 10.80
N LEU A 13 -8.42 10.34 9.47
CA LEU A 13 -8.00 9.18 8.67
C LEU A 13 -6.61 8.79 9.17
N PRO A 14 -6.35 7.53 9.54
CA PRO A 14 -4.98 7.12 9.77
C PRO A 14 -4.26 7.31 8.43
N ALA A 15 -3.32 8.26 8.38
CA ALA A 15 -2.30 8.24 7.35
C ALA A 15 -1.58 6.90 7.55
N LEU A 16 -1.94 5.89 6.75
CA LEU A 16 -1.27 4.61 6.74
C LEU A 16 0.21 4.94 6.60
N ALA A 17 0.96 4.69 7.67
CA ALA A 17 2.36 5.05 7.74
C ALA A 17 3.02 4.58 6.45
N ALA A 18 3.54 5.54 5.68
CA ALA A 18 4.32 5.25 4.50
C ALA A 18 5.38 4.23 4.93
N THR A 19 5.40 3.06 4.29
CA THR A 19 6.45 2.12 4.68
C THR A 19 7.79 2.70 4.20
N PRO A 20 8.92 2.38 4.85
CA PRO A 20 10.22 2.88 4.39
C PRO A 20 10.59 2.44 2.97
N TYR A 21 9.75 1.61 2.33
CA TYR A 21 9.94 1.09 0.98
C TYR A 21 9.03 1.77 -0.06
N ASP A 22 8.23 2.76 0.33
CA ASP A 22 7.44 3.54 -0.61
C ASP A 22 8.35 4.29 -1.60
N LYS A 23 7.94 4.27 -2.87
CA LYS A 23 8.65 4.91 -3.98
C LYS A 23 7.69 5.86 -4.70
N PRO A 24 8.18 6.90 -5.41
CA PRO A 24 7.30 7.79 -6.15
C PRO A 24 6.36 7.03 -7.10
N GLY A 25 5.04 7.22 -6.93
CA GLY A 25 4.01 6.55 -7.72
C GLY A 25 3.67 5.12 -7.26
N PHE A 26 4.25 4.65 -6.15
CA PHE A 26 3.99 3.33 -5.58
C PHE A 26 3.69 3.41 -4.09
N VAL A 27 2.70 2.64 -3.68
CA VAL A 27 2.38 2.42 -2.27
C VAL A 27 2.76 0.99 -1.93
N THR A 28 3.43 0.82 -0.80
CA THR A 28 3.84 -0.49 -0.32
C THR A 28 3.20 -0.80 1.03
N LYS A 29 3.03 -2.09 1.33
CA LYS A 29 2.48 -2.60 2.59
C LYS A 29 3.28 -3.82 3.03
N VAL A 30 3.69 -3.86 4.29
CA VAL A 30 4.36 -5.05 4.83
C VAL A 30 3.32 -5.91 5.54
N GLU A 31 3.06 -7.10 4.99
CA GLU A 31 2.16 -8.09 5.61
C GLU A 31 2.86 -9.44 5.72
N ASN A 32 2.84 -10.02 6.92
CA ASN A 32 3.43 -11.34 7.18
C ASN A 32 4.90 -11.47 6.71
N GLY A 33 5.69 -10.39 6.83
CA GLY A 33 7.09 -10.34 6.39
C GLY A 33 7.28 -10.27 4.87
N ARG A 34 6.21 -9.96 4.12
CA ARG A 34 6.26 -9.77 2.67
C ARG A 34 5.94 -8.32 2.34
N LEU A 35 6.67 -7.79 1.36
CA LEU A 35 6.45 -6.45 0.86
C LEU A 35 5.48 -6.50 -0.31
N TRP A 36 4.26 -6.03 -0.07
CA TRP A 36 3.28 -5.78 -1.12
C TRP A 36 3.55 -4.44 -1.78
N VAL A 37 3.43 -4.39 -3.09
CA VAL A 37 3.68 -3.20 -3.91
C VAL A 37 2.49 -2.98 -4.83
N PHE A 38 1.97 -1.76 -4.83
CA PHE A 38 0.88 -1.30 -5.66
C PHE A 38 1.24 0.03 -6.32
N LYS A 39 0.63 0.32 -7.47
CA LYS A 39 0.66 1.67 -8.03
C LYS A 39 -0.23 2.57 -7.18
N GLU A 40 0.20 3.80 -6.95
CA GLU A 40 -0.60 4.77 -6.21
C GLU A 40 -1.94 5.02 -6.93
N GLY A 41 -3.06 4.98 -6.20
CA GLY A 41 -4.40 5.18 -6.75
C GLY A 41 -4.90 4.06 -7.67
N SER A 42 -4.27 2.88 -7.65
CA SER A 42 -4.73 1.75 -8.45
C SER A 42 -5.93 1.06 -7.81
N LYS A 43 -6.80 0.45 -8.63
CA LYS A 43 -7.96 -0.30 -8.16
C LYS A 43 -7.56 -1.49 -7.29
N GLU A 44 -6.40 -2.08 -7.57
CA GLU A 44 -5.86 -3.20 -6.81
C GLU A 44 -5.43 -2.79 -5.41
N LEU A 45 -4.91 -1.56 -5.23
CA LEU A 45 -4.65 -1.00 -3.91
C LEU A 45 -5.95 -0.83 -3.12
N GLU A 46 -6.98 -0.23 -3.73
CA GLU A 46 -8.28 -0.05 -3.10
C GLU A 46 -8.91 -1.41 -2.71
N GLN A 47 -8.85 -2.39 -3.61
CA GLN A 47 -9.30 -3.75 -3.33
C GLN A 47 -8.49 -4.41 -2.21
N PHE A 48 -7.18 -4.18 -2.18
CA PHE A 48 -6.33 -4.70 -1.13
C PHE A 48 -6.70 -4.13 0.24
N GLU A 49 -6.97 -2.84 0.30
CA GLU A 49 -7.40 -2.17 1.53
C GLU A 49 -8.78 -2.63 2.01
N GLN A 50 -9.68 -3.01 1.09
CA GLN A 50 -11.04 -3.45 1.41
C GLN A 50 -11.15 -4.95 1.71
N HIS A 51 -10.37 -5.78 1.02
CA HIS A 51 -10.56 -7.23 0.98
C HIS A 51 -9.28 -8.02 1.33
N GLY A 52 -8.12 -7.37 1.43
CA GLY A 52 -6.83 -8.01 1.65
C GLY A 52 -6.18 -8.52 0.36
N GLU A 53 -5.44 -9.63 0.45
CA GLU A 53 -4.63 -10.13 -0.67
C GLU A 53 -5.43 -10.26 -1.99
N PRO A 54 -4.96 -9.73 -3.13
CA PRO A 54 -5.69 -9.80 -4.39
C PRO A 54 -5.76 -11.24 -4.90
N THR A 55 -6.87 -11.60 -5.55
CA THR A 55 -7.10 -12.94 -6.12
C THR A 55 -5.98 -13.38 -7.06
N ILE A 56 -5.48 -12.45 -7.87
CA ILE A 56 -4.32 -12.65 -8.74
C ILE A 56 -3.20 -11.76 -8.22
N ASN A 57 -2.09 -12.40 -7.85
CA ASN A 57 -0.87 -11.73 -7.46
C ASN A 57 0.33 -12.51 -7.97
N VAL A 58 1.43 -11.80 -8.15
CA VAL A 58 2.74 -12.36 -8.43
C VAL A 58 3.61 -12.21 -7.19
N SER A 59 4.53 -13.16 -7.00
CA SER A 59 5.47 -13.18 -5.89
C SER A 59 6.88 -13.37 -6.42
N ARG A 60 7.82 -12.53 -6.01
CA ARG A 60 9.26 -12.68 -6.25
C ARG A 60 10.01 -12.81 -4.93
N ILE A 61 10.54 -14.00 -4.70
CA ILE A 61 11.14 -14.39 -3.42
C ILE A 61 12.55 -13.79 -3.33
N GLY A 62 12.85 -13.07 -2.26
CA GLY A 62 14.19 -12.53 -2.00
C GLY A 62 14.59 -11.30 -2.83
N GLU A 63 13.72 -10.83 -3.74
CA GLU A 63 14.00 -9.66 -4.56
C GLU A 63 13.59 -8.33 -3.88
N GLY A 64 12.95 -8.40 -2.72
CA GLY A 64 12.58 -7.24 -1.92
C GLY A 64 13.72 -6.68 -1.08
N PRO A 65 13.54 -5.48 -0.52
CA PRO A 65 14.45 -4.91 0.46
C PRO A 65 14.72 -5.90 1.60
N GLU A 66 15.98 -5.97 2.05
CA GLU A 66 16.40 -6.87 3.15
C GLU A 66 16.12 -8.36 2.88
N GLY A 67 15.95 -8.75 1.61
CA GLY A 67 15.64 -10.14 1.22
C GLY A 67 14.18 -10.52 1.44
N MET A 68 13.28 -9.56 1.62
CA MET A 68 11.84 -9.81 1.72
C MET A 68 11.27 -10.35 0.41
N THR A 69 10.19 -11.11 0.49
CA THR A 69 9.41 -11.48 -0.69
C THR A 69 8.62 -10.27 -1.17
N LEU A 70 8.81 -9.89 -2.43
CA LEU A 70 8.00 -8.89 -3.11
C LEU A 70 6.73 -9.54 -3.64
N LYS A 71 5.59 -8.90 -3.38
CA LYS A 71 4.30 -9.26 -3.95
C LYS A 71 3.67 -8.06 -4.65
N ALA A 72 2.98 -8.30 -5.76
CA ALA A 72 2.23 -7.27 -6.45
C ALA A 72 1.07 -7.89 -7.24
N PRO A 73 0.10 -7.09 -7.73
CA PRO A 73 -0.97 -7.60 -8.59
C PRO A 73 -0.49 -8.15 -9.95
N GLY A 74 0.67 -7.72 -10.43
CA GLY A 74 1.23 -8.12 -11.72
C GLY A 74 2.75 -7.95 -11.80
N ASN A 75 3.39 -8.66 -12.74
CA ASN A 75 4.84 -8.57 -12.95
C ASN A 75 5.26 -7.17 -13.40
N ASP A 76 4.43 -6.50 -14.20
CA ASP A 76 4.67 -5.13 -14.67
C ASP A 76 4.80 -4.14 -13.50
N VAL A 77 4.05 -4.35 -12.42
CA VAL A 77 4.11 -3.51 -11.22
C VAL A 77 5.43 -3.73 -10.48
N ILE A 78 5.88 -4.99 -10.35
CA ILE A 78 7.18 -5.30 -9.74
C ILE A 78 8.31 -4.68 -10.55
N ASP A 79 8.31 -4.89 -11.87
CA ASP A 79 9.36 -4.39 -12.76
C ASP A 79 9.44 -2.85 -12.71
N ALA A 80 8.28 -2.17 -12.74
CA ALA A 80 8.23 -0.71 -12.65
C ALA A 80 8.69 -0.20 -11.27
N TYR A 81 8.31 -0.88 -10.19
CA TYR A 81 8.77 -0.53 -8.83
C TYR A 81 10.28 -0.71 -8.67
N MET A 82 10.85 -1.78 -9.22
CA MET A 82 12.29 -2.03 -9.18
C MET A 82 13.08 -1.02 -10.03
N ALA A 83 12.54 -0.61 -11.18
CA ALA A 83 13.14 0.40 -12.03
C ALA A 83 13.12 1.81 -11.43
N THR A 84 12.21 2.06 -10.48
CA THR A 84 12.09 3.34 -9.76
C THR A 84 13.18 3.45 -8.69
N LYS A 85 13.96 4.54 -8.73
CA LYS A 85 15.07 4.82 -7.81
C LYS A 85 14.66 5.79 -6.70
#